data_AF-A0A8J3T064-F1
#
_entry.id   AF-A0A8J3T064-F1
#
_cell.length_a   1.000
_cell.length_b   1.000
_cell.length_c   1.000
_cell.angle_alpha   90.00
_cell.angle_beta   90.00
_cell.angle_gamma   90.00
#
_symmetry.space_group_name_H-M   'P 1'
#
loop_
_entity.id
_entity.type
_entity.pdbx_description
1 polymer ?
#
loop_
_entity_poly.entity_id
_entity_poly.type
_entity_poly.pdbx_seq_one_letter_code
_entity_poly.pdbx_strand_id
1 'polypeptide(L)'
;MAGAGRRFDDVLAAAGRDPATVDRYLMLDPASPVYSLSGAGFFADALARAAEYGFTDAVTYWPRSAGWYAGDEAVLDRIAADVLPGLQPPGRGTDSGARP
;
A
#
# COMPACT_ATOMS: atom_id res chain seq x y z
N MET A 1 -2.45 -13.16 -9.99
CA MET A 1 -1.45 -12.50 -9.12
C MET A 1 -1.44 -13.00 -7.66
N ALA A 2 -2.51 -13.61 -7.12
CA ALA A 2 -2.54 -14.13 -5.74
C ALA A 2 -1.46 -15.17 -5.35
N GLY A 3 -0.78 -15.79 -6.33
CA GLY A 3 0.28 -16.76 -6.07
C GLY A 3 1.65 -16.14 -5.74
N ALA A 4 1.88 -14.88 -6.08
CA ALA A 4 3.20 -14.25 -5.94
C ALA A 4 3.55 -13.93 -4.47
N GLY A 5 2.60 -13.40 -3.70
CA GLY A 5 2.79 -13.11 -2.27
C GLY A 5 3.07 -14.37 -1.45
N ARG A 6 2.23 -15.40 -1.59
CA ARG A 6 2.45 -16.69 -0.90
C ARG A 6 3.79 -17.32 -1.24
N ARG A 7 4.16 -17.35 -2.52
CA ARG A 7 5.46 -17.89 -2.95
C ARG A 7 6.63 -17.11 -2.34
N PHE A 8 6.49 -15.80 -2.19
CA PHE A 8 7.50 -14.98 -1.54
C PHE A 8 7.61 -15.32 -0.05
N ASP A 9 6.49 -15.50 0.65
CA ASP A 9 6.47 -15.92 2.05
C ASP A 9 7.12 -17.30 2.24
N ASP A 10 6.83 -18.26 1.35
CA ASP A 10 7.46 -19.59 1.35
C ASP A 10 8.99 -19.49 1.23
N VAL A 11 9.49 -18.60 0.36
CA VAL A 11 10.93 -18.37 0.16
C VAL A 11 11.56 -17.70 1.38
N LEU A 12 10.89 -16.73 2.00
CA LEU A 12 11.37 -16.11 3.23
C LEU A 12 11.46 -17.12 4.37
N ALA A 13 10.41 -17.94 4.55
CA ALA A 13 10.38 -18.99 5.56
C ALA A 13 11.50 -20.02 5.33
N ALA A 14 11.71 -20.46 4.09
CA ALA A 14 12.81 -21.36 3.73
C ALA A 14 14.20 -20.75 3.98
N ALA A 15 14.32 -19.43 3.91
CA ALA A 15 15.52 -18.69 4.26
C ALA A 15 15.65 -18.36 5.76
N GLY A 16 14.73 -18.83 6.61
CA GLY A 16 14.73 -18.57 8.05
C GLY A 16 14.35 -17.12 8.42
N ARG A 17 13.65 -16.41 7.52
CA ARG A 17 13.20 -15.03 7.74
C ARG A 17 11.70 -15.01 7.96
N ASP A 18 11.27 -14.27 8.98
CA ASP A 18 9.85 -14.03 9.23
C ASP A 18 9.27 -13.10 8.15
N PRO A 19 8.24 -13.51 7.39
CA PRO A 19 7.58 -12.68 6.39
C PRO A 19 7.02 -11.35 6.91
N ALA A 20 6.74 -11.25 8.21
CA ALA A 20 6.28 -10.01 8.85
C ALA A 20 7.39 -8.96 9.01
N THR A 21 8.66 -9.34 8.82
CA THR A 21 9.81 -8.42 8.92
C THR A 21 10.17 -7.76 7.59
N VAL A 22 9.39 -8.00 6.53
CA VAL A 22 9.66 -7.49 5.19
C VAL A 22 8.51 -6.63 4.71
N ASP A 23 8.77 -5.33 4.59
CA ASP A 23 7.83 -4.39 3.99
C ASP A 23 7.73 -4.63 2.48
N ARG A 24 6.49 -4.62 1.97
CA ARG A 24 6.15 -4.84 0.57
C ARG A 24 5.33 -3.66 0.09
N TYR A 25 5.94 -2.83 -0.76
CA TYR A 25 5.35 -1.61 -1.29
C TYR A 25 4.66 -1.85 -2.65
N LEU A 26 3.47 -1.28 -2.82
CA LEU A 26 2.77 -1.23 -4.10
C LEU A 26 2.56 0.21 -4.56
N MET A 27 3.01 0.54 -5.77
CA MET A 27 2.63 1.78 -6.45
C MET A 27 1.28 1.57 -7.18
N LEU A 28 0.24 2.30 -6.78
CA LEU A 28 -1.14 2.05 -7.22
C LEU A 28 -1.41 2.49 -8.67
N ASP A 29 -0.78 3.57 -9.12
CA ASP A 29 -1.25 4.30 -10.32
C ASP A 29 -0.68 3.81 -11.67
N PRO A 30 0.63 3.50 -11.84
CA PRO A 30 1.21 3.24 -13.16
C PRO A 30 0.63 2.01 -13.88
N ALA A 31 0.09 1.05 -13.15
CA ALA A 31 -0.50 -0.17 -13.68
C ALA A 31 -2.04 -0.16 -13.68
N SER A 32 -2.66 0.96 -13.27
CA SER A 32 -4.12 1.11 -13.18
C SER A 32 -4.64 2.02 -14.30
N PRO A 33 -5.78 1.70 -14.93
CA PRO A 33 -6.44 2.62 -15.86
C PRO A 33 -7.14 3.79 -15.14
N VAL A 34 -7.26 3.73 -13.81
CA VAL A 34 -7.93 4.73 -12.97
C VAL A 34 -6.96 5.23 -11.91
N TYR A 35 -6.85 6.55 -11.78
CA TYR A 35 -6.04 7.18 -10.75
C TYR A 35 -6.58 6.85 -9.36
N SER A 36 -5.71 6.41 -8.44
CA SER A 36 -6.16 5.92 -7.14
C SER A 36 -6.80 6.99 -6.24
N LEU A 37 -6.52 8.28 -6.48
CA LEU A 37 -7.20 9.40 -5.83
C LEU A 37 -8.41 9.95 -6.61
N SER A 38 -9.00 9.16 -7.51
CA SER A 38 -10.29 9.52 -8.13
C SER A 38 -11.47 9.48 -7.14
N GLY A 39 -11.30 8.85 -5.97
CA GLY A 39 -12.28 8.88 -4.88
C GLY A 39 -11.81 8.12 -3.64
N ALA A 40 -12.25 8.54 -2.45
CA ALA A 40 -11.81 7.94 -1.19
C ALA A 40 -12.21 6.45 -1.06
N GLY A 41 -13.43 6.09 -1.49
CA GLY A 41 -13.88 4.69 -1.51
C GLY A 41 -13.06 3.83 -2.46
N PHE A 42 -12.74 4.35 -3.66
CA PHE A 42 -11.89 3.63 -4.62
C PHE A 42 -10.49 3.39 -4.06
N PHE A 43 -9.91 4.39 -3.39
CA PHE A 43 -8.63 4.25 -2.71
C PHE A 43 -8.68 3.16 -1.63
N ALA A 44 -9.71 3.16 -0.78
CA ALA A 44 -9.89 2.14 0.26
C ALA A 44 -10.02 0.71 -0.32
N ASP A 45 -10.78 0.55 -1.42
CA ASP A 45 -10.88 -0.73 -2.11
C ASP A 45 -9.53 -1.19 -2.68
N ALA A 46 -8.74 -0.26 -3.26
CA ALA A 46 -7.41 -0.56 -3.76
C ALA A 46 -6.47 -1.02 -2.63
N LEU A 47 -6.52 -0.38 -1.46
CA LEU A 47 -5.76 -0.80 -0.28
C LEU A 47 -6.17 -2.21 0.19
N ALA A 48 -7.47 -2.49 0.28
CA ALA A 48 -7.96 -3.80 0.67
C ALA A 48 -7.48 -4.91 -0.28
N ARG A 49 -7.50 -4.64 -1.59
CA ARG A 49 -6.96 -5.57 -2.60
C ARG A 49 -5.45 -5.72 -2.50
N ALA A 50 -4.71 -4.64 -2.23
CA ALA A 50 -3.26 -4.71 -2.02
C ALA A 50 -2.91 -5.61 -0.82
N ALA A 51 -3.65 -5.45 0.29
CA ALA A 51 -3.50 -6.28 1.48
C ALA A 51 -3.82 -7.76 1.23
N GLU A 52 -4.87 -8.06 0.45
CA GLU A 52 -5.18 -9.44 0.02
C GLU A 52 -4.04 -10.11 -0.78
N TYR A 53 -3.18 -9.30 -1.41
CA TYR A 53 -1.98 -9.77 -2.12
C TYR A 53 -0.70 -9.74 -1.28
N GLY A 54 -0.78 -9.35 -0.01
CA GLY A 54 0.32 -9.36 0.95
C GLY A 54 1.19 -8.09 0.92
N PHE A 55 0.77 -7.03 0.23
CA PHE A 55 1.44 -5.73 0.34
C PHE A 55 1.15 -5.10 1.71
N THR A 56 2.19 -4.53 2.32
CA THR A 56 2.11 -3.87 3.63
C THR A 56 1.89 -2.37 3.48
N ASP A 57 2.34 -1.81 2.36
CA ASP A 57 2.38 -0.38 2.13
C ASP A 57 1.91 -0.06 0.70
N ALA A 58 1.17 1.03 0.55
CA ALA A 58 0.74 1.54 -0.73
C ALA A 58 1.27 2.96 -0.96
N VAL A 59 1.63 3.24 -2.20
CA VAL A 59 2.14 4.54 -2.64
C VAL A 59 1.30 5.00 -3.82
N THR A 60 0.95 6.28 -3.82
CA THR A 60 0.24 6.95 -4.92
C THR A 60 0.90 8.29 -5.21
N TYR A 61 0.68 8.81 -6.42
CA TYR A 61 1.07 10.17 -6.76
C TYR A 61 0.15 11.20 -6.10
N TRP A 62 0.71 12.37 -5.83
CA TRP A 62 -0.04 13.55 -5.41
C TRP A 62 -0.97 14.07 -6.51
N PRO A 63 -2.19 14.53 -6.19
CA PRO A 63 -3.13 15.04 -7.19
C PRO A 63 -2.62 16.33 -7.81
N ARG A 64 -2.66 16.40 -9.14
CA ARG A 64 -2.23 17.58 -9.92
C ARG A 64 -3.46 18.27 -10.49
N SER A 65 -3.31 19.53 -10.89
CA SER A 65 -4.39 20.27 -11.57
C SER A 65 -4.68 19.75 -12.99
N ALA A 66 -3.75 19.04 -13.64
CA ALA A 66 -3.91 18.49 -14.99
C ALA A 66 -2.92 17.33 -15.28
N GLY A 67 -3.17 16.59 -16.36
CA GLY A 67 -2.32 15.51 -16.87
C GLY A 67 -2.64 14.13 -16.30
N TRP A 68 -1.66 13.23 -16.30
CA TRP A 68 -1.82 11.81 -15.91
C TRP A 68 -2.31 11.58 -14.48
N TYR A 69 -2.05 12.53 -13.57
CA TYR A 69 -2.49 12.50 -12.18
C TYR A 69 -3.40 13.70 -11.87
N ALA A 70 -4.18 14.15 -12.87
CA ALA A 70 -5.20 15.16 -12.65
C ALA A 70 -6.20 14.67 -11.59
N GLY A 71 -6.35 15.43 -10.50
CA GLY A 71 -7.20 15.03 -9.37
C GLY A 71 -7.51 16.20 -8.46
N ASP A 72 -8.53 16.03 -7.63
CA ASP A 72 -8.96 17.01 -6.64
C ASP A 72 -8.29 16.70 -5.29
N GLU A 73 -7.55 17.67 -4.77
CA GLU A 73 -6.86 17.57 -3.48
C GLU A 73 -7.85 17.36 -2.32
N ALA A 74 -9.11 17.80 -2.46
CA ALA A 74 -10.15 17.51 -1.47
C ALA A 74 -10.48 16.00 -1.35
N VAL A 75 -10.10 15.16 -2.34
CA VAL A 75 -10.17 13.69 -2.19
C VAL A 75 -9.06 13.19 -1.27
N LEU A 76 -7.85 13.74 -1.39
CA LEU A 76 -6.73 13.40 -0.52
C LEU A 76 -7.04 13.76 0.93
N ASP A 77 -7.60 14.95 1.17
CA ASP A 77 -8.03 15.38 2.51
C ASP A 77 -9.05 14.42 3.13
N ARG A 78 -10.04 13.99 2.33
CA ARG A 78 -11.04 12.99 2.76
C ARG A 78 -10.40 11.64 3.08
N ILE A 79 -9.44 11.19 2.28
CA ILE A 79 -8.71 9.94 2.58
C ILE A 79 -7.95 10.05 3.90
N ALA A 80 -7.27 11.18 4.14
CA ALA A 80 -6.54 11.42 5.36
C ALA A 80 -7.46 11.44 6.59
N ALA A 81 -8.65 12.03 6.47
CA ALA A 81 -9.63 12.11 7.55
C ALA A 81 -10.39 10.81 7.81
N ASP A 82 -10.81 10.12 6.75
CA ASP A 82 -11.84 9.06 6.84
C ASP A 82 -11.28 7.65 6.62
N VAL A 83 -10.18 7.51 5.87
CA VAL A 83 -9.64 6.19 5.50
C VAL A 83 -8.44 5.84 6.36
N LEU A 84 -7.43 6.71 6.43
CA LEU A 84 -6.17 6.41 7.12
C LEU A 84 -6.33 6.06 8.62
N PRO A 85 -7.23 6.70 9.40
CA PRO A 85 -7.41 6.33 10.80
C PRO A 85 -7.93 4.91 11.02
N GLY A 86 -8.58 4.31 10.01
CA GLY A 86 -9.06 2.93 10.04
C GLY A 86 -8.00 1.90 9.65
N LEU A 87 -6.84 2.32 9.16
CA LEU A 87 -5.76 1.41 8.78
C LEU A 87 -4.96 0.99 10.01
N GLN A 88 -4.73 -0.32 10.15
CA GLN A 88 -3.74 -0.78 11.11
C GLN A 88 -2.35 -0.38 10.62
N PRO A 89 -1.49 0.17 11.49
CA PRO A 89 -0.10 0.35 11.13
C PRO A 89 0.52 -1.00 10.77
N PRO A 90 1.46 -1.05 9.80
CA PRO A 90 2.15 -2.28 9.50
C PRO A 90 2.76 -2.81 10.80
N GLY A 91 2.66 -4.13 11.01
CA GLY A 91 3.21 -4.80 12.18
C GLY A 91 4.72 -4.64 12.16
N ARG A 92 5.23 -3.55 12.76
CA ARG A 92 6.67 -3.34 12.90
C ARG A 92 7.18 -4.44 13.80
N GLY A 93 7.84 -5.43 13.21
CA GLY A 93 8.75 -6.29 13.96
C GLY A 93 9.62 -5.38 14.82
N THR A 94 9.72 -5.68 16.12
CA THR A 94 10.46 -4.87 17.08
C THR A 94 11.90 -4.70 16.60
N ASP A 95 12.21 -3.56 16.00
CA ASP A 95 13.55 -3.25 15.55
C ASP A 95 14.40 -2.92 16.79
N SER A 96 15.06 -3.95 17.33
CA SER A 96 16.11 -3.81 18.35
C SER A 96 17.47 -3.51 17.71
N GLY A 97 17.54 -3.17 16.42
CA GLY A 97 18.77 -2.79 15.73
C GLY A 97 18.89 -1.27 15.65
N ALA A 98 19.70 -0.67 16.53
CA ALA A 98 20.17 0.69 16.32
C ALA A 98 20.80 0.81 14.92
N ARG A 99 20.32 1.74 14.11
CA ARG A 99 20.93 2.10 12.82
C ARG A 99 22.28 2.77 13.09
N PRO A 100 23.38 2.37 12.42
CA PRO A 100 24.70 2.98 12.59
C PRO A 100 24.73 4.45 12.15
#